data_AF-A0A9D8KA45-F1
#
_entry.id   AF-A0A9D8KA45-F1
#
_cell.length_a   1.000
_cell.length_b   1.000
_cell.length_c   1.000
_cell.angle_alpha   90.00
_cell.angle_beta   90.00
_cell.angle_gamma   90.00
#
_symmetry.space_group_name_H-M   'P 1'
#
loop_
_entity.id
_entity.type
_entity.pdbx_description
1 polymer ?
#
loop_
_entity_poly.entity_id
_entity_poly.type
_entity_poly.pdbx_seq_one_letter_code
_entity_poly.pdbx_strand_id
1 'polypeptide(L)'
;MSQATSWGGSPTAQIWKAHPEEYLAVRTDWVDKHPKATVALLKGLIEAQMWLDKPENKEEAAEILSSRKWYNVPVAVLQESLKGQYKLGAKGTPSNDPKLGPLYWASDRGVISYPYKSLTLWFLLESLRWKFYPGTLDTIEQAKAINDKVVRDDLWREAAKAVGVPAKDIPTSSSRGKEVFFDGTVYDPADPQAYLNSLKIKN
;
A
#
# COMPACT_ATOMS: atom_id res chain seq x y z
N MET A 1 27.00 29.72 -6.65
CA MET A 1 26.99 28.24 -6.76
C MET A 1 26.18 27.71 -5.57
N SER A 2 24.93 27.34 -5.80
CA SER A 2 24.10 26.71 -4.77
C SER A 2 24.64 25.29 -4.53
N GLN A 3 25.28 25.05 -3.39
CA GLN A 3 25.60 23.69 -2.97
C GLN A 3 24.28 22.93 -2.84
N ALA A 4 24.08 21.92 -3.69
CA ALA A 4 22.94 21.03 -3.58
C ALA A 4 23.03 20.28 -2.24
N THR A 5 22.25 20.71 -1.25
CA THR A 5 22.03 20.01 0.01
C THR A 5 21.06 18.84 -0.20
N SER A 6 21.35 17.93 -1.13
CA SER A 6 20.52 16.75 -1.35
C SER A 6 21.21 15.51 -0.80
N TRP A 7 20.77 15.06 0.37
CA TRP A 7 21.02 13.70 0.86
C TRP A 7 20.04 12.76 0.16
N GLY A 8 20.51 11.60 -0.29
CA GLY A 8 19.62 10.56 -0.78
C GLY A 8 18.89 9.89 0.38
N GLY A 9 17.58 9.69 0.23
CA GLY A 9 16.77 8.93 1.18
C GLY A 9 16.89 7.42 0.96
N SER A 10 16.31 6.66 1.88
CA SER A 10 15.98 5.26 1.67
C SER A 10 14.46 5.16 1.46
N PRO A 11 13.97 4.76 0.27
CA PRO A 11 12.54 4.57 0.06
C PRO A 11 12.03 3.46 0.97
N THR A 12 10.77 3.54 1.38
CA THR A 12 10.09 2.55 2.23
C THR A 12 10.11 1.14 1.63
N ALA A 13 10.22 1.03 0.29
CA ALA A 13 10.46 -0.23 -0.42
C ALA A 13 11.73 -0.98 0.04
N GLN A 14 12.73 -0.27 0.60
CA GLN A 14 13.92 -0.87 1.21
C GLN A 14 13.69 -1.35 2.65
N ILE A 15 12.68 -0.81 3.35
CA ILE A 15 12.34 -1.17 4.73
C ILE A 15 11.43 -2.41 4.73
N TRP A 16 10.42 -2.40 3.86
CA TRP A 16 9.49 -3.52 3.67
C TRP A 16 9.05 -3.55 2.21
N LYS A 17 9.49 -4.60 1.51
CA LYS A 17 9.20 -4.81 0.09
C LYS A 17 7.70 -4.99 -0.13
N ALA A 18 7.13 -4.19 -1.03
CA ALA A 18 5.70 -4.15 -1.33
C ALA A 18 4.84 -3.99 -0.06
N HIS A 19 5.28 -3.15 0.89
CA HIS A 19 4.50 -2.83 2.10
C HIS A 19 3.12 -2.26 1.74
N PRO A 20 2.11 -2.48 2.58
CA PRO A 20 0.85 -1.77 2.48
C PRO A 20 1.07 -0.28 2.77
N GLU A 21 0.35 0.59 2.06
CA GLU A 21 0.51 2.04 2.15
C GLU A 21 -0.87 2.70 2.18
N GLU A 22 -1.26 3.41 1.13
CA GLU A 22 -2.55 4.11 1.05
C GLU A 22 -3.72 3.17 0.70
N TYR A 23 -4.91 3.52 1.20
CA TYR A 23 -6.16 2.80 0.96
C TYR A 23 -7.28 3.78 0.58
N LEU A 24 -8.16 3.34 -0.32
CA LEU A 24 -9.47 3.98 -0.49
C LEU A 24 -10.40 3.53 0.64
N ALA A 25 -10.84 4.48 1.47
CA ALA A 25 -11.85 4.25 2.50
C ALA A 25 -13.08 5.13 2.26
N VAL A 26 -14.27 4.56 2.44
CA VAL A 26 -15.55 5.25 2.28
C VAL A 26 -16.40 4.97 3.51
N ARG A 27 -17.19 5.95 3.95
CA ARG A 27 -18.08 5.78 5.12
C ARG A 27 -19.09 4.65 4.88
N THR A 28 -19.31 3.82 5.90
CA THR A 28 -20.23 2.68 5.87
C THR A 28 -21.65 3.11 5.49
N ASP A 29 -22.15 4.22 6.04
CA ASP A 29 -23.51 4.69 5.75
C ASP A 29 -23.71 5.09 4.28
N TRP A 30 -22.66 5.56 3.60
CA TRP A 30 -22.70 5.83 2.16
C TRP A 30 -22.65 4.53 1.35
N VAL A 31 -21.77 3.60 1.73
CA VAL A 31 -21.63 2.29 1.07
C VAL A 31 -22.96 1.52 1.11
N ASP A 32 -23.62 1.49 2.27
CA ASP A 32 -24.88 0.77 2.47
C ASP A 32 -26.03 1.39 1.67
N LYS A 33 -26.04 2.72 1.52
CA LYS A 33 -27.04 3.45 0.70
C LYS A 33 -26.76 3.34 -0.79
N HIS A 34 -25.50 3.17 -1.19
CA HIS A 34 -25.08 3.21 -2.59
C HIS A 34 -24.22 1.99 -2.99
N PRO A 35 -24.66 0.74 -2.75
CA PRO A 35 -23.81 -0.44 -2.93
C PRO A 35 -23.35 -0.62 -4.38
N LYS A 36 -24.23 -0.36 -5.36
CA LYS A 36 -23.88 -0.42 -6.80
C LYS A 36 -22.85 0.64 -7.19
N ALA A 37 -22.95 1.85 -6.62
CA ALA A 37 -22.00 2.92 -6.90
C ALA A 37 -20.64 2.62 -6.26
N THR A 38 -20.62 2.03 -5.06
CA THR A 38 -19.39 1.56 -4.40
C THR A 38 -18.64 0.58 -5.29
N VAL A 39 -19.33 -0.45 -5.82
CA VAL A 39 -18.71 -1.42 -6.72
C VAL A 39 -18.24 -0.72 -8.00
N ALA A 40 -19.02 0.18 -8.58
CA ALA A 40 -18.62 0.93 -9.77
C ALA A 40 -17.35 1.79 -9.56
N LEU A 41 -17.21 2.43 -8.40
CA LEU A 41 -15.99 3.18 -8.03
C LEU A 41 -14.78 2.25 -7.93
N LEU A 42 -14.95 1.07 -7.31
CA LEU A 42 -13.88 0.07 -7.22
C LEU A 42 -13.47 -0.46 -8.60
N LYS A 43 -14.41 -0.64 -9.55
CA LYS A 43 -14.10 -1.02 -10.93
C LYS A 43 -13.18 0.02 -11.60
N GLY A 44 -13.56 1.29 -11.53
CA GLY A 44 -12.77 2.38 -12.09
C GLY A 44 -11.39 2.50 -11.43
N LEU A 45 -11.30 2.32 -10.11
CA LEU A 45 -10.03 2.31 -9.39
C LEU A 45 -9.12 1.16 -9.86
N ILE A 46 -9.66 -0.05 -9.99
CA ILE A 46 -8.91 -1.23 -10.46
C ILE A 46 -8.35 -1.00 -11.85
N GLU A 47 -9.18 -0.53 -12.80
CA GLU A 47 -8.72 -0.25 -14.16
C GLU A 47 -7.65 0.85 -14.21
N ALA A 48 -7.81 1.91 -13.41
CA ALA A 48 -6.82 2.97 -13.29
C ALA A 48 -5.50 2.47 -12.72
N GLN A 49 -5.52 1.61 -11.70
CA GLN A 49 -4.32 0.99 -11.13
C GLN A 49 -3.61 0.08 -12.15
N MET A 50 -4.36 -0.74 -12.89
CA MET A 50 -3.83 -1.56 -13.97
C MET A 50 -3.20 -0.71 -15.08
N TRP A 51 -3.81 0.43 -15.41
CA TRP A 51 -3.27 1.38 -16.37
C TRP A 51 -1.98 2.05 -15.85
N LEU A 52 -1.97 2.49 -14.59
CA LEU A 52 -0.82 3.15 -13.97
C LEU A 52 0.41 2.26 -13.87
N ASP A 53 0.27 0.94 -13.73
CA ASP A 53 1.42 0.02 -13.60
C ASP A 53 2.07 -0.38 -14.93
N LYS A 54 1.46 -0.01 -16.06
CA LYS A 54 2.09 -0.21 -17.37
C LYS A 54 3.23 0.80 -17.58
N PRO A 55 4.46 0.33 -17.89
CA PRO A 55 5.61 1.23 -18.12
C PRO A 55 5.34 2.31 -19.18
N GLU A 56 4.63 1.95 -20.25
CA GLU A 56 4.27 2.84 -21.35
C GLU A 56 3.36 4.01 -20.93
N ASN A 57 2.65 3.88 -19.81
CA ASN A 57 1.71 4.90 -19.34
C ASN A 57 2.32 5.84 -18.29
N LYS A 58 3.54 5.56 -17.79
CA LYS A 58 4.14 6.34 -16.70
C LYS A 58 4.42 7.80 -17.10
N GLU A 59 4.71 8.07 -18.38
CA GLU A 59 4.92 9.43 -18.88
C GLU A 59 3.62 10.23 -18.89
N GLU A 60 2.56 9.69 -19.48
CA GLU A 60 1.23 10.31 -19.48
C GLU A 60 0.71 10.51 -18.05
N ALA A 61 0.91 9.53 -17.16
CA ALA A 61 0.55 9.64 -15.75
C ALA A 61 1.26 10.83 -15.07
N ALA A 62 2.55 11.01 -15.34
CA ALA A 62 3.33 12.13 -14.81
C ALA A 62 2.79 13.47 -15.31
N GLU A 63 2.44 13.59 -16.59
CA GLU A 63 1.87 14.81 -17.18
C GLU A 63 0.52 15.16 -16.58
N ILE A 64 -0.39 14.18 -16.46
CA ILE A 64 -1.71 14.36 -15.84
C ILE A 64 -1.54 14.88 -14.42
N LEU A 65 -0.82 14.15 -13.57
CA LEU A 65 -0.69 14.45 -12.14
C LEU A 65 0.05 15.76 -11.87
N SER A 66 1.02 16.11 -12.72
CA SER A 66 1.81 17.34 -12.58
C SER A 66 1.06 18.60 -13.01
N SER A 67 0.00 18.45 -13.82
CA SER A 67 -0.73 19.60 -14.36
C SER A 67 -1.28 20.52 -13.28
N ARG A 68 -1.55 21.78 -13.66
CA ARG A 68 -2.08 22.82 -12.76
C ARG A 68 -3.38 22.43 -12.04
N LYS A 69 -4.15 21.51 -12.63
CA LYS A 69 -5.43 21.05 -12.06
C LYS A 69 -5.24 20.07 -10.88
N TRP A 70 -4.06 19.48 -10.75
CA TRP A 70 -3.74 18.45 -9.75
C TRP A 70 -2.60 18.93 -8.85
N TYR A 71 -1.39 18.36 -8.94
CA TYR A 71 -0.29 18.70 -8.02
C TYR A 71 0.39 20.02 -8.35
N ASN A 72 0.29 20.51 -9.60
CA ASN A 72 0.90 21.77 -10.04
C ASN A 72 2.42 21.81 -9.75
N VAL A 73 3.14 20.78 -10.18
CA VAL A 73 4.59 20.62 -10.02
C VAL A 73 5.26 20.37 -11.38
N PRO A 74 6.58 20.53 -11.51
CA PRO A 74 7.28 20.15 -12.74
C PRO A 74 7.17 18.65 -13.02
N VAL A 75 6.85 18.28 -14.27
CA VAL A 75 6.66 16.88 -14.73
C VAL A 75 7.83 15.97 -14.36
N ALA A 76 9.06 16.48 -14.50
CA ALA A 76 10.28 15.73 -14.22
C ALA A 76 10.32 15.15 -12.79
N VAL A 77 9.76 15.86 -11.81
CA VAL A 77 9.76 15.42 -10.39
C VAL A 77 8.96 14.12 -10.23
N LEU A 78 7.78 14.03 -10.85
CA LEU A 78 6.96 12.81 -10.79
C LEU A 78 7.46 11.73 -11.74
N GLN A 79 7.94 12.11 -12.92
CA GLN A 79 8.40 11.16 -13.92
C GLN A 79 9.57 10.32 -13.41
N GLU A 80 10.56 10.92 -12.73
CA GLU A 80 11.68 10.20 -12.12
C GLU A 80 11.15 9.19 -11.07
N SER A 81 10.30 9.65 -10.16
CA SER A 81 9.73 8.81 -9.08
C SER A 81 8.89 7.64 -9.62
N LEU A 82 8.02 7.90 -10.59
CA LEU A 82 7.16 6.90 -11.24
C LEU A 82 7.95 5.82 -12.00
N LYS A 83 9.15 6.16 -12.46
CA LYS A 83 10.09 5.24 -13.15
C LYS A 83 11.07 4.55 -12.18
N GLY A 84 10.98 4.80 -10.88
CA GLY A 84 11.88 4.22 -9.87
C GLY A 84 13.29 4.83 -9.90
N GLN A 85 13.41 6.08 -10.32
CA GLN A 85 14.67 6.80 -10.38
C GLN A 85 14.88 7.59 -9.09
N TYR A 86 15.89 7.20 -8.32
CA TYR A 86 16.18 7.78 -7.01
C TYR A 86 17.67 8.05 -6.83
N LYS A 87 17.98 8.99 -5.94
CA LYS A 87 19.32 9.13 -5.34
C LYS A 87 19.26 8.49 -3.96
N LEU A 88 19.96 7.37 -3.78
CA LEU A 88 19.86 6.52 -2.59
C LEU A 88 20.98 6.81 -1.59
N GLY A 89 20.60 6.80 -0.31
CA GLY A 89 21.50 6.90 0.83
C GLY A 89 22.25 8.22 0.93
N ALA A 90 23.04 8.37 1.99
CA ALA A 90 23.71 9.63 2.31
C ALA A 90 24.62 10.17 1.19
N LYS A 91 25.15 9.28 0.34
CA LYS A 91 26.00 9.65 -0.81
C LYS A 91 25.21 10.06 -2.06
N GLY A 92 23.89 9.90 -2.06
CA GLY A 92 23.03 10.22 -3.19
C GLY A 92 23.30 9.35 -4.43
N THR A 93 23.63 8.08 -4.23
CA THR A 93 23.98 7.15 -5.32
C THR A 93 22.79 7.00 -6.26
N PRO A 94 22.93 7.32 -7.56
CA PRO A 94 21.85 7.14 -8.52
C PRO A 94 21.41 5.68 -8.61
N SER A 95 20.10 5.46 -8.64
CA SER A 95 19.46 4.18 -8.90
C SER A 95 18.35 4.38 -9.91
N ASN A 96 18.18 3.41 -10.80
CA ASN A 96 17.16 3.37 -11.84
C ASN A 96 16.54 1.97 -11.82
N ASP A 97 15.91 1.63 -10.70
CA ASP A 97 15.24 0.35 -10.50
C ASP A 97 13.73 0.59 -10.45
N PRO A 98 12.98 0.21 -11.51
CA PRO A 98 11.53 0.33 -11.52
C PRO A 98 10.82 -0.33 -10.33
N LYS A 99 11.44 -1.32 -9.67
CA LYS A 99 10.90 -1.96 -8.47
C LYS A 99 10.93 -1.07 -7.22
N LEU A 100 11.70 0.02 -7.25
CA LEU A 100 11.69 1.05 -6.21
C LEU A 100 10.63 2.12 -6.48
N GLY A 101 10.09 2.18 -7.70
CA GLY A 101 8.97 3.06 -8.03
C GLY A 101 7.67 2.61 -7.36
N PRO A 102 6.64 3.47 -7.34
CA PRO A 102 5.33 3.10 -6.84
C PRO A 102 4.68 2.04 -7.73
N LEU A 103 4.08 1.03 -7.08
CA LEU A 103 3.27 -0.02 -7.70
C LEU A 103 1.82 0.20 -7.28
N TYR A 104 0.88 0.02 -8.21
CA TYR A 104 -0.54 0.31 -8.01
C TYR A 104 -1.43 -0.92 -8.18
N TRP A 105 -1.01 -1.90 -8.99
CA TRP A 105 -1.80 -3.07 -9.36
C TRP A 105 -1.23 -4.36 -8.77
N ALA A 106 0.01 -4.72 -9.09
CA ALA A 106 0.56 -6.02 -8.72
C ALA A 106 2.08 -6.00 -8.45
N SER A 107 2.53 -6.99 -7.68
CA SER A 107 3.93 -7.23 -7.35
C SER A 107 4.22 -8.73 -7.32
N ASP A 108 5.48 -9.09 -7.15
CA ASP A 108 5.89 -10.48 -6.91
C ASP A 108 5.43 -11.03 -5.55
N ARG A 109 4.85 -10.18 -4.70
CA ARG A 109 4.25 -10.55 -3.40
C ARG A 109 2.73 -10.74 -3.48
N GLY A 110 2.09 -10.36 -4.58
CA GLY A 110 0.64 -10.41 -4.76
C GLY A 110 0.06 -9.12 -5.34
N VAL A 111 -1.27 -9.00 -5.28
CA VAL A 111 -2.01 -7.87 -5.86
C VAL A 111 -1.98 -6.67 -4.91
N ILE A 112 -1.41 -5.55 -5.34
CA ILE A 112 -1.28 -4.33 -4.53
C ILE A 112 -2.65 -3.74 -4.21
N SER A 113 -3.56 -3.74 -5.19
CA SER A 113 -4.90 -3.17 -5.06
C SER A 113 -5.81 -3.91 -4.05
N TYR A 114 -5.56 -5.20 -3.79
CA TYR A 114 -6.41 -6.00 -2.93
C TYR A 114 -6.14 -5.70 -1.44
N PRO A 115 -7.16 -5.33 -0.64
CA PRO A 115 -6.96 -4.95 0.76
C PRO A 115 -6.83 -6.20 1.65
N TYR A 116 -5.65 -6.83 1.65
CA TYR A 116 -5.36 -7.97 2.50
C TYR A 116 -5.56 -7.61 3.98
N LYS A 117 -6.50 -8.30 4.65
CA LYS A 117 -6.72 -8.19 6.09
C LYS A 117 -5.46 -8.44 6.92
N SER A 118 -4.53 -9.27 6.45
CA SER A 118 -3.25 -9.46 7.13
C SER A 118 -2.43 -8.17 7.18
N LEU A 119 -2.46 -7.35 6.13
CA LEU A 119 -1.67 -6.14 6.03
C LEU A 119 -2.28 -4.99 6.84
N THR A 120 -3.60 -4.86 6.82
CA THR A 120 -4.31 -3.87 7.63
C THR A 120 -4.24 -4.20 9.13
N LEU A 121 -4.24 -5.49 9.48
CA LEU A 121 -4.02 -5.94 10.87
C LEU A 121 -2.65 -5.49 11.39
N TRP A 122 -1.60 -5.51 10.56
CA TRP A 122 -0.27 -5.06 10.95
C TRP A 122 -0.27 -3.62 11.48
N PHE A 123 -0.99 -2.69 10.85
CA PHE A 123 -1.08 -1.31 11.33
C PHE A 123 -1.70 -1.19 12.72
N LEU A 124 -2.70 -2.03 13.03
CA LEU A 124 -3.31 -2.07 14.35
C LEU A 124 -2.36 -2.71 15.38
N LEU A 125 -1.56 -3.71 14.99
CA LEU A 125 -0.55 -4.30 15.86
C LEU A 125 0.60 -3.33 16.14
N GLU A 126 1.06 -2.56 15.17
CA GLU A 126 2.03 -1.48 15.40
C GLU A 126 1.42 -0.37 16.27
N SER A 127 0.13 -0.07 16.12
CA SER A 127 -0.57 0.86 17.01
C SER A 127 -0.63 0.35 18.45
N LEU A 128 -0.83 -0.96 18.63
CA LEU A 128 -0.79 -1.63 19.92
C LEU A 128 0.62 -1.64 20.53
N ARG A 129 1.64 -1.96 19.71
CA ARG A 129 3.07 -1.94 20.10
C ARG A 129 3.47 -0.61 20.73
N TRP A 130 2.94 0.49 20.20
CA TRP A 130 3.25 1.85 20.67
C TRP A 130 2.20 2.44 21.60
N LYS A 131 1.13 1.70 21.94
CA LYS A 131 0.03 2.15 22.82
C LYS A 131 -0.61 3.47 22.36
N PHE A 132 -0.87 3.62 21.06
CA PHE A 132 -1.43 4.88 20.52
C PHE A 132 -2.88 5.16 20.96
N TYR A 133 -3.67 4.14 21.29
CA TYR A 133 -5.10 4.28 21.56
C TYR A 133 -5.54 3.56 22.85
N PRO A 134 -5.04 3.96 24.03
CA PRO A 134 -5.37 3.30 25.29
C PRO A 134 -6.88 3.32 25.55
N GLY A 135 -7.43 2.18 25.98
CA GLY A 135 -8.87 2.00 26.23
C GLY A 135 -9.71 1.73 24.98
N THR A 136 -9.14 1.89 23.79
CA THR A 136 -9.79 1.58 22.50
C THR A 136 -9.16 0.37 21.83
N LEU A 137 -7.83 0.28 21.87
CA LEU A 137 -7.03 -0.80 21.29
C LEU A 137 -5.94 -1.23 22.27
N ASP A 138 -6.30 -2.18 23.13
CA ASP A 138 -5.42 -2.72 24.17
C ASP A 138 -5.10 -4.21 23.95
N THR A 139 -5.84 -4.91 23.08
CA THR A 139 -5.60 -6.33 22.79
C THR A 139 -5.55 -6.66 21.30
N ILE A 140 -4.93 -7.80 20.98
CA ILE A 140 -4.88 -8.35 19.63
C ILE A 140 -6.29 -8.72 19.14
N GLU A 141 -7.17 -9.18 20.01
CA GLU A 141 -8.56 -9.53 19.68
C GLU A 141 -9.34 -8.29 19.26
N GLN A 142 -9.16 -7.16 19.95
CA GLN A 142 -9.74 -5.88 19.55
C GLN A 142 -9.18 -5.42 18.20
N ALA A 143 -7.88 -5.57 17.97
CA ALA A 143 -7.26 -5.28 16.67
C ALA A 143 -7.92 -6.08 15.55
N LYS A 144 -8.06 -7.39 15.73
CA LYS A 144 -8.72 -8.29 14.77
C LYS A 144 -10.17 -7.91 14.54
N ALA A 145 -10.93 -7.63 15.60
CA ALA A 145 -12.34 -7.26 15.50
C ALA A 145 -12.55 -5.94 14.74
N ILE A 146 -11.71 -4.92 14.99
CA ILE A 146 -11.74 -3.66 14.25
C ILE A 146 -11.40 -3.91 12.77
N ASN A 147 -10.34 -4.69 12.52
CA ASN A 147 -9.91 -5.02 11.16
C ASN A 147 -11.00 -5.71 10.35
N ASP A 148 -11.64 -6.73 10.93
CA ASP A 148 -12.71 -7.49 10.29
C ASP A 148 -13.96 -6.67 10.01
N LYS A 149 -14.24 -5.67 10.86
CA LYS A 149 -15.37 -4.75 10.69
C LYS A 149 -15.14 -3.74 9.56
N VAL A 150 -13.90 -3.27 9.38
CA VAL A 150 -13.59 -2.16 8.46
C VAL A 150 -13.24 -2.66 7.07
N VAL A 151 -12.49 -3.76 6.96
CA VAL A 151 -11.95 -4.22 5.68
C VAL A 151 -13.02 -4.96 4.88
N ARG A 152 -13.36 -4.39 3.72
CA ARG A 152 -14.34 -4.92 2.76
C ARG A 152 -13.68 -5.50 1.52
N ASP A 153 -12.84 -6.51 1.74
CA ASP A 153 -12.13 -7.23 0.70
C ASP A 153 -13.06 -8.08 -0.20
N ASP A 154 -14.26 -8.39 0.30
CA ASP A 154 -15.37 -8.97 -0.46
C ASP A 154 -15.84 -8.08 -1.62
N LEU A 155 -16.00 -6.77 -1.37
CA LEU A 155 -16.44 -5.80 -2.39
C LEU A 155 -15.37 -5.62 -3.48
N TRP A 156 -14.09 -5.67 -3.11
CA TRP A 156 -13.00 -5.64 -4.08
C TRP A 156 -13.07 -6.83 -5.02
N ARG A 157 -13.30 -8.05 -4.48
CA ARG A 157 -13.40 -9.27 -5.30
C ARG A 157 -14.61 -9.23 -6.23
N GLU A 158 -15.73 -8.67 -5.79
CA GLU A 158 -16.89 -8.43 -6.65
C GLU A 158 -16.53 -7.51 -7.82
N ALA A 159 -15.90 -6.37 -7.54
CA ALA A 159 -15.49 -5.41 -8.57
C ALA A 159 -14.46 -6.02 -9.54
N ALA A 160 -13.43 -6.72 -9.02
CA ALA A 160 -12.39 -7.36 -9.82
C ALA A 160 -12.95 -8.40 -10.80
N LYS A 161 -13.88 -9.25 -10.34
CA LYS A 161 -14.60 -10.19 -11.23
C LYS A 161 -15.37 -9.45 -12.32
N ALA A 162 -16.02 -8.35 -11.95
CA ALA A 162 -16.88 -7.61 -12.87
C ALA A 162 -16.12 -6.81 -13.94
N VAL A 163 -14.87 -6.44 -13.71
CA VAL A 163 -13.97 -5.84 -14.74
C VAL A 163 -13.15 -6.89 -15.49
N GLY A 164 -13.34 -8.18 -15.18
CA GLY A 164 -12.69 -9.27 -15.90
C GLY A 164 -11.23 -9.54 -15.49
N VAL A 165 -10.84 -9.20 -14.26
CA VAL A 165 -9.54 -9.64 -13.72
C VAL A 165 -9.49 -11.17 -13.77
N PRO A 166 -8.42 -11.78 -14.33
CA PRO A 166 -8.33 -13.23 -14.42
C PRO A 166 -8.48 -13.87 -13.04
N ALA A 167 -9.23 -14.96 -12.94
CA ALA A 167 -9.52 -15.59 -11.64
C ALA A 167 -8.26 -16.00 -10.87
N LYS A 168 -7.17 -16.34 -11.56
CA LYS A 168 -5.86 -16.66 -10.98
C LYS A 168 -5.18 -15.44 -10.30
N ASP A 169 -5.53 -14.24 -10.75
CA ASP A 169 -4.98 -12.97 -10.28
C ASP A 169 -5.90 -12.33 -9.21
N ILE A 170 -7.04 -12.95 -8.89
CA ILE A 170 -7.88 -12.55 -7.76
C ILE A 170 -7.41 -13.34 -6.54
N PRO A 171 -6.84 -12.70 -5.49
CA PRO A 171 -6.41 -13.41 -4.31
C PRO A 171 -7.56 -14.23 -3.72
N THR A 172 -7.30 -15.47 -3.30
CA THR A 172 -8.31 -16.35 -2.69
C THR A 172 -8.34 -16.21 -1.17
N SER A 173 -7.21 -15.88 -0.56
CA SER A 173 -7.04 -15.62 0.88
C SER A 173 -7.03 -14.12 1.18
N SER A 174 -7.58 -13.72 2.33
CA SER A 174 -7.45 -12.36 2.87
C SER A 174 -6.08 -12.09 3.53
N SER A 175 -5.19 -13.09 3.53
CA SER A 175 -3.82 -12.97 4.01
C SER A 175 -2.81 -13.09 2.87
N ARG A 176 -1.81 -12.20 2.86
CA ARG A 176 -0.64 -12.27 1.96
C ARG A 176 0.48 -13.17 2.51
N GLY A 177 0.25 -13.80 3.66
CA GLY A 177 1.20 -14.66 4.35
C GLY A 177 2.20 -13.87 5.19
N LYS A 178 3.35 -14.50 5.49
CA LYS A 178 4.42 -13.90 6.29
C LYS A 178 5.07 -12.73 5.56
N GLU A 179 5.34 -11.67 6.30
CA GLU A 179 6.03 -10.46 5.83
C GLU A 179 7.39 -10.36 6.51
N VAL A 180 8.38 -9.85 5.77
CA VAL A 180 9.77 -9.76 6.23
C VAL A 180 10.26 -8.34 6.07
N PHE A 181 10.71 -7.75 7.17
CA PHE A 181 11.30 -6.42 7.22
C PHE A 181 12.80 -6.46 6.92
N PHE A 182 13.39 -5.31 6.61
CA PHE A 182 14.80 -5.18 6.26
C PHE A 182 15.78 -5.68 7.33
N ASP A 183 15.37 -5.68 8.59
CA ASP A 183 16.16 -6.12 9.74
C ASP A 183 16.02 -7.63 10.02
N GLY A 184 15.28 -8.35 9.18
CA GLY A 184 14.99 -9.78 9.33
C GLY A 184 13.81 -10.08 10.26
N THR A 185 13.16 -9.06 10.85
CA THR A 185 11.93 -9.26 11.62
C THR A 185 10.86 -9.85 10.72
N VAL A 186 10.16 -10.87 11.22
CA VAL A 186 9.07 -11.53 10.51
C VAL A 186 7.75 -11.22 11.19
N TYR A 187 6.80 -10.69 10.42
CA TYR A 187 5.41 -10.59 10.81
C TYR A 187 4.64 -11.80 10.24
N ASP A 188 4.11 -12.64 11.12
CA ASP A 188 3.17 -13.70 10.75
C ASP A 188 1.75 -13.31 11.21
N PRO A 189 0.80 -13.07 10.28
CA PRO A 189 -0.58 -12.75 10.65
C PRO A 189 -1.28 -13.89 11.40
N ALA A 190 -0.78 -15.13 11.31
CA ALA A 190 -1.30 -16.26 12.08
C ALA A 190 -0.85 -16.26 13.55
N ASP A 191 0.28 -15.61 13.86
CA ASP A 191 0.81 -15.46 15.22
C ASP A 191 1.26 -14.01 15.50
N PRO A 192 0.30 -13.09 15.64
CA PRO A 192 0.59 -11.68 15.92
C PRO A 192 1.26 -11.48 17.29
N GLN A 193 1.07 -12.39 18.24
CA GLN A 193 1.70 -12.30 19.56
C GLN A 193 3.20 -12.58 19.45
N ALA A 194 3.62 -13.59 18.68
CA ALA A 194 5.03 -13.85 18.43
C ALA A 194 5.72 -12.66 17.75
N TYR A 195 5.05 -12.01 16.80
CA TYR A 195 5.55 -10.79 16.18
C TYR A 195 5.81 -9.69 17.22
N LEU A 196 4.82 -9.31 18.03
CA LEU A 196 4.97 -8.28 19.07
C LEU A 196 6.06 -8.64 20.10
N ASN A 197 6.16 -9.93 20.45
CA ASN A 197 7.17 -10.41 21.39
C ASN A 197 8.59 -10.32 20.83
N SER A 198 8.77 -10.50 19.51
CA SER A 198 10.09 -10.43 18.86
C SER A 198 10.69 -9.02 18.82
N LEU A 199 9.85 -7.99 18.94
CA LEU A 199 10.27 -6.59 18.83
C LEU A 199 10.95 -6.15 20.13
N LYS A 200 12.22 -5.73 20.03
CA LYS A 200 13.03 -5.33 21.19
C LYS A 200 12.56 -4.01 21.82
N ILE A 201 12.14 -3.06 20.98
CA ILE A 201 11.69 -1.72 21.41
C ILE A 201 10.19 -1.64 21.18
N LYS A 202 9.43 -1.49 22.27
CA LYS A 202 7.97 -1.39 22.34
C LYS A 202 7.55 -0.75 23.67
N ASN A 203 6.32 -0.26 23.76
CA ASN A 203 5.76 0.37 24.97
C ASN A 203 5.06 -0.61 25.90
#